data_AF-A0AAJ7Q271-F1
#
_entry.id   AF-A0AAJ7Q271-F1
#
_cell.length_a   1.000
_cell.length_b   1.000
_cell.length_c   1.000
_cell.angle_alpha   90.00
_cell.angle_beta   90.00
_cell.angle_gamma   90.00
#
_symmetry.space_group_name_H-M   'P 1'
#
loop_
_entity.id
_entity.type
_entity.pdbx_description
1 polymer ?
#
loop_
_entity_poly.entity_id
_entity_poly.type
_entity_poly.pdbx_seq_one_letter_code
_entity_poly.pdbx_strand_id
1 'polypeptide(L)'
;MDSLPESEIAQIARLQRDAGVQRLSCHFSWPEFCDERRSFHQEFVYDVAMFAAARGFPWPDVIRTAEVAKCIFPQLDGLDAPKLLSLVRDSLSERLPNLTPVHRHTFTHFLTDACTVRRRLFQAVVSGAANMSIAQLHLEVQLPPTPCPLAQGTELHEGEHQRQQAQLNSTLRQKEEELRILREESRVTLGHIPEDVRLDEEGVVEVVRAAVKATEGQMLASLNREASLLSDILQLKLQQAALATGRRHNSVHSSASQLSLHPDTPAKAKIQRTKTKTEVK
;
A
#
# COMPACT_ATOMS: atom_id res chain seq x y z
N MET A 1 -46.74 -9.53 -28.09
CA MET A 1 -45.36 -10.00 -27.85
C MET A 1 -44.84 -10.33 -29.23
N ASP A 2 -44.15 -9.39 -29.87
CA ASP A 2 -43.65 -9.62 -31.22
C ASP A 2 -42.40 -10.48 -31.07
N SER A 3 -42.56 -11.76 -31.36
CA SER A 3 -41.53 -12.78 -31.22
C SER A 3 -40.26 -12.34 -31.93
N LEU A 4 -39.18 -12.13 -31.17
CA LEU A 4 -37.86 -11.82 -31.70
C LEU A 4 -37.43 -12.98 -32.63
N PRO A 5 -37.30 -12.77 -33.95
CA PRO A 5 -37.00 -13.87 -34.85
C PRO A 5 -35.52 -14.27 -34.73
N GLU A 6 -35.24 -15.56 -34.94
CA GLU A 6 -33.88 -16.12 -34.84
C GLU A 6 -32.88 -15.43 -35.78
N SER A 7 -33.36 -15.01 -36.96
CA SER A 7 -32.56 -14.26 -37.92
C SER A 7 -32.15 -12.88 -37.42
N GLU A 8 -32.98 -12.24 -36.58
CA GLU A 8 -32.73 -10.90 -36.07
C GLU A 8 -31.71 -10.93 -34.92
N ILE A 9 -31.82 -11.89 -34.00
CA ILE A 9 -30.81 -12.03 -32.93
C ILE A 9 -29.43 -12.38 -33.50
N ALA A 10 -29.37 -13.17 -34.59
CA ALA A 10 -28.14 -13.48 -35.29
C ALA A 10 -27.53 -12.26 -36.00
N GLN A 11 -28.36 -11.33 -36.49
CA GLN A 11 -27.91 -10.05 -37.05
C GLN A 11 -27.43 -9.11 -35.96
N ILE A 12 -28.15 -9.01 -34.84
CA ILE A 12 -27.79 -8.20 -33.67
C ILE A 12 -26.41 -8.62 -33.13
N ALA A 13 -26.13 -9.93 -33.07
CA ALA A 13 -24.84 -10.45 -32.61
C ALA A 13 -23.64 -10.04 -33.48
N ARG A 14 -23.87 -9.54 -34.70
CA ARG A 14 -22.82 -9.04 -35.62
C ARG A 14 -22.62 -7.53 -35.54
N LEU A 15 -23.51 -6.81 -34.84
CA LEU A 15 -23.43 -5.36 -34.70
C LEU A 15 -22.41 -4.96 -33.63
N GLN A 16 -21.96 -3.70 -33.72
CA GLN A 16 -21.22 -3.07 -32.62
C GLN A 16 -22.14 -2.94 -31.39
N ARG A 17 -21.56 -3.01 -30.19
CA ARG A 17 -22.29 -3.12 -28.92
C ARG A 17 -23.45 -2.13 -28.81
N ASP A 18 -23.20 -0.85 -29.00
CA ASP A 18 -24.23 0.18 -28.77
C ASP A 18 -25.39 0.09 -29.77
N ALA A 19 -25.09 -0.23 -31.03
CA ALA A 19 -26.11 -0.46 -32.05
C ALA A 19 -26.89 -1.77 -31.78
N GLY A 20 -26.21 -2.80 -31.27
CA GLY A 20 -26.82 -4.06 -30.86
C GLY A 20 -27.76 -3.91 -29.67
N VAL A 21 -27.37 -3.14 -28.66
CA VAL A 21 -28.20 -2.81 -27.48
C VAL A 21 -29.47 -2.09 -27.92
N GLN A 22 -29.33 -1.04 -28.73
CA GLN A 22 -30.48 -0.29 -29.24
C GLN A 22 -31.42 -1.19 -30.05
N ARG A 23 -30.88 -1.99 -30.97
CA ARG A 23 -31.69 -2.84 -31.83
C ARG A 23 -32.40 -3.95 -31.06
N LEU A 24 -31.71 -4.61 -30.12
CA LEU A 24 -32.34 -5.58 -29.23
C LEU A 24 -33.41 -4.94 -28.34
N SER A 25 -33.18 -3.71 -27.88
CA SER A 25 -34.13 -3.01 -27.02
C SER A 25 -35.47 -2.72 -27.70
N CYS A 26 -35.51 -2.54 -29.01
CA CYS A 26 -36.75 -2.31 -29.77
C CYS A 26 -37.70 -3.51 -29.76
N HIS A 27 -37.20 -4.72 -29.46
CA HIS A 27 -37.99 -5.94 -29.42
C HIS A 27 -38.65 -6.21 -28.06
N PHE A 28 -38.35 -5.39 -27.05
CA PHE A 28 -38.89 -5.55 -25.71
C PHE A 28 -39.62 -4.27 -25.26
N SER A 29 -40.73 -4.44 -24.55
CA SER A 29 -41.33 -3.36 -23.77
C SER A 29 -40.54 -3.14 -22.47
N TRP A 30 -40.29 -1.88 -22.09
CA TRP A 30 -39.55 -1.52 -20.88
C TRP A 30 -40.36 -0.59 -19.95
N PRO A 31 -41.53 -1.03 -19.44
CA PRO A 31 -42.37 -0.19 -18.58
C PRO A 31 -41.78 0.04 -17.19
N GLU A 32 -40.80 -0.76 -16.76
CA GLU A 32 -40.34 -0.81 -15.35
C GLU A 32 -39.46 0.38 -14.96
N PHE A 33 -38.85 1.07 -15.93
CA PHE A 33 -37.93 2.18 -15.69
C PHE A 33 -38.18 3.31 -16.67
N CYS A 34 -38.34 4.56 -16.21
CA CYS A 34 -38.49 5.74 -17.07
C CYS A 34 -37.18 6.49 -17.33
N ASP A 35 -36.12 6.18 -16.58
CA ASP A 35 -34.89 6.99 -16.48
C ASP A 35 -33.65 6.23 -16.97
N GLU A 36 -32.46 6.70 -16.59
CA GLU A 36 -31.13 6.09 -16.84
C GLU A 36 -31.06 4.60 -16.46
N ARG A 37 -31.89 4.14 -15.51
CA ARG A 37 -32.00 2.71 -15.15
C ARG A 37 -32.45 1.83 -16.32
N ARG A 38 -33.20 2.41 -17.28
CA ARG A 38 -33.64 1.72 -18.49
C ARG A 38 -32.46 1.37 -19.40
N SER A 39 -31.49 2.26 -19.59
CA SER A 39 -30.31 1.96 -20.43
C SER A 39 -29.46 0.87 -19.79
N PHE A 40 -29.27 0.90 -18.47
CA PHE A 40 -28.59 -0.18 -17.74
C PHE A 40 -29.30 -1.53 -17.87
N HIS A 41 -30.64 -1.54 -17.88
CA HIS A 41 -31.43 -2.75 -18.10
C HIS A 41 -31.23 -3.31 -19.51
N GLN A 42 -31.31 -2.44 -20.52
CA GLN A 42 -31.13 -2.82 -21.92
C GLN A 42 -29.72 -3.39 -22.18
N GLU A 43 -28.69 -2.76 -21.62
CA GLU A 43 -27.33 -3.25 -21.69
C GLU A 43 -27.16 -4.61 -21.02
N PHE A 44 -27.74 -4.81 -19.83
CA PHE A 44 -27.66 -6.09 -19.14
C PHE A 44 -28.29 -7.22 -19.96
N VAL A 45 -29.49 -6.99 -20.52
CA VAL A 45 -30.17 -7.96 -21.36
C VAL A 45 -29.35 -8.30 -22.61
N TYR A 46 -28.72 -7.29 -23.22
CA TYR A 46 -27.81 -7.48 -24.34
C TYR A 46 -26.57 -8.30 -23.94
N ASP A 47 -25.89 -7.94 -22.84
CA ASP A 47 -24.68 -8.62 -22.38
C ASP A 47 -24.96 -10.12 -22.10
N VAL A 48 -26.12 -10.44 -21.52
CA VAL A 48 -26.54 -11.83 -21.26
C VAL A 48 -26.82 -12.60 -22.56
N ALA A 49 -27.53 -12.00 -23.50
CA ALA A 49 -27.81 -12.61 -24.80
C ALA A 49 -26.52 -12.84 -25.61
N MET A 50 -25.63 -11.85 -25.63
CA MET A 50 -24.36 -11.96 -26.37
C MET A 50 -23.42 -12.97 -25.74
N PHE A 51 -23.44 -13.11 -24.41
CA PHE A 51 -22.72 -14.20 -23.75
C PHE A 51 -23.22 -15.56 -24.22
N ALA A 52 -24.54 -15.79 -24.25
CA ALA A 52 -25.10 -17.05 -24.73
C ALA A 52 -24.73 -17.32 -26.20
N ALA A 53 -24.82 -16.31 -27.06
CA ALA A 53 -24.43 -16.41 -28.47
C ALA A 53 -22.93 -16.76 -28.62
N ALA A 54 -22.05 -16.09 -27.87
CA ALA A 54 -20.61 -16.34 -27.88
C ALA A 54 -20.22 -17.73 -27.36
N ARG A 55 -21.05 -18.32 -26.49
CA ARG A 55 -20.87 -19.70 -25.99
C ARG A 55 -21.50 -20.75 -26.92
N GLY A 56 -22.03 -20.35 -28.08
CA GLY A 56 -22.56 -21.26 -29.09
C GLY A 56 -23.93 -21.82 -28.75
N PHE A 57 -24.74 -21.08 -27.98
CA PHE A 57 -26.11 -21.49 -27.70
C PHE A 57 -26.95 -21.44 -28.99
N PRO A 58 -27.91 -22.36 -29.17
CA PRO A 58 -28.90 -22.24 -30.24
C PRO A 58 -29.62 -20.90 -30.18
N TRP A 59 -29.94 -20.29 -31.32
CA TRP A 59 -30.62 -18.98 -31.37
C TRP A 59 -31.92 -18.91 -30.54
N PRO A 60 -32.76 -19.96 -30.49
CA PRO A 60 -33.91 -19.98 -29.57
C PRO A 60 -33.52 -19.86 -28.10
N ASP A 61 -32.42 -20.49 -27.68
CA ASP A 61 -31.92 -20.38 -26.31
C ASP A 61 -31.33 -18.99 -26.05
N VAL A 62 -30.64 -18.39 -27.03
CA VAL A 62 -30.14 -17.01 -26.91
C VAL A 62 -31.30 -16.03 -26.67
N ILE A 63 -32.41 -16.17 -27.42
CA ILE A 63 -33.62 -15.36 -27.21
C ILE A 63 -34.17 -15.56 -25.81
N ARG A 64 -34.29 -16.82 -25.36
CA ARG A 64 -34.73 -17.15 -24.00
C ARG A 64 -33.82 -16.58 -22.91
N THR A 65 -32.49 -16.53 -23.13
CA THR A 65 -31.57 -15.90 -22.17
C THR A 65 -31.80 -14.39 -22.05
N ALA A 66 -32.13 -13.71 -23.15
CA ALA A 66 -32.48 -12.30 -23.12
C ALA A 66 -33.79 -12.06 -22.35
N GLU A 67 -34.79 -12.91 -22.55
CA GLU A 67 -36.06 -12.86 -21.79
C GLU A 67 -35.84 -13.10 -20.30
N VAL A 68 -35.02 -14.09 -19.94
CA VAL A 68 -34.67 -14.37 -18.54
C VAL A 68 -33.96 -13.17 -17.92
N ALA A 69 -32.99 -12.57 -18.61
CA ALA A 69 -32.30 -11.38 -18.13
C ALA A 69 -33.27 -10.22 -17.90
N LYS A 70 -34.22 -10.02 -18.82
CA LYS A 70 -35.26 -8.99 -18.72
C LYS A 70 -36.15 -9.20 -17.49
N CYS A 71 -36.50 -10.45 -17.17
CA CYS A 71 -37.33 -10.76 -16.01
C CYS A 71 -36.58 -10.65 -14.68
N ILE A 72 -35.29 -11.00 -14.64
CA ILE A 72 -34.50 -11.01 -13.41
C ILE A 72 -34.12 -9.59 -12.98
N PHE A 73 -33.77 -8.73 -13.94
CA PHE A 73 -33.15 -7.44 -13.64
C PHE A 73 -34.01 -6.49 -12.77
N PRO A 74 -35.32 -6.31 -13.01
CA PRO A 74 -36.17 -5.47 -12.15
C PRO A 74 -36.26 -5.97 -10.71
N GLN A 75 -36.06 -7.27 -10.50
CA GLN A 75 -36.12 -7.89 -9.19
C GLN A 75 -34.81 -7.71 -8.42
N LEU A 76 -33.70 -7.32 -9.07
CA LEU A 76 -32.38 -7.15 -8.43
C LEU A 76 -32.37 -6.06 -7.34
N ASP A 77 -33.32 -5.13 -7.36
CA ASP A 77 -33.45 -4.09 -6.36
C ASP A 77 -33.98 -4.68 -5.03
N GLY A 78 -33.22 -4.51 -3.95
CA GLY A 78 -33.61 -5.00 -2.61
C GLY A 78 -33.52 -6.51 -2.37
N LEU A 79 -33.00 -7.32 -3.32
CA LEU A 79 -32.84 -8.76 -3.14
C LEU A 79 -31.58 -9.14 -2.34
N ASP A 80 -31.73 -10.05 -1.36
CA ASP A 80 -30.60 -10.66 -0.64
C ASP A 80 -29.84 -11.67 -1.52
N ALA A 81 -28.57 -11.93 -1.21
CA ALA A 81 -27.74 -12.89 -1.96
C ALA A 81 -28.33 -14.31 -2.09
N PRO A 82 -28.88 -14.94 -1.02
CA PRO A 82 -29.53 -16.25 -1.16
C PRO A 82 -30.81 -16.21 -2.01
N LYS A 83 -31.59 -15.12 -1.94
CA LYS A 83 -32.82 -14.95 -2.71
C LYS A 83 -32.54 -14.72 -4.20
N LEU A 84 -31.43 -14.04 -4.51
CA LEU A 84 -30.93 -13.91 -5.87
C LEU A 84 -30.60 -15.27 -6.50
N LEU A 85 -29.89 -16.12 -5.75
CA LEU A 85 -29.52 -17.45 -6.22
C LEU A 85 -30.74 -18.34 -6.48
N SER A 86 -31.76 -18.27 -5.61
CA SER A 86 -33.03 -18.96 -5.88
C SER A 86 -33.71 -18.41 -7.12
N LEU A 87 -33.81 -17.09 -7.29
CA LEU A 87 -34.44 -16.48 -8.46
C LEU A 87 -33.77 -16.89 -9.77
N VAL A 88 -32.43 -16.86 -9.81
CA VAL A 88 -31.65 -17.28 -10.99
C VAL A 88 -31.90 -18.76 -11.28
N ARG A 89 -31.80 -19.62 -10.26
CA ARG A 89 -32.02 -21.06 -10.42
C ARG A 89 -33.43 -21.36 -10.93
N ASP A 90 -34.45 -20.72 -10.36
CA ASP A 90 -35.84 -20.99 -10.68
C ASP A 90 -36.15 -20.50 -12.12
N SER A 91 -35.67 -19.31 -12.49
CA SER A 91 -35.78 -18.75 -13.85
C SER A 91 -35.09 -19.62 -14.91
N LEU A 92 -33.90 -20.15 -14.60
CA LEU A 92 -33.17 -21.05 -15.49
C LEU A 92 -33.90 -22.39 -15.66
N SER A 93 -34.48 -22.92 -14.59
CA SER A 93 -35.20 -24.19 -14.62
C SER A 93 -36.51 -24.12 -15.40
N GLU A 94 -37.23 -23.00 -15.33
CA GLU A 94 -38.50 -22.79 -16.02
C GLU A 94 -38.29 -22.47 -17.50
N ARG A 95 -37.34 -21.59 -17.82
CA ARG A 95 -37.19 -21.03 -19.17
C ARG A 95 -36.13 -21.72 -20.01
N LEU A 96 -35.12 -22.37 -19.42
CA LEU A 96 -34.06 -23.06 -20.16
C LEU A 96 -33.84 -24.52 -19.69
N PRO A 97 -34.87 -25.39 -19.74
CA PRO A 97 -34.76 -26.78 -19.27
C PRO A 97 -33.85 -27.67 -20.12
N ASN A 98 -33.65 -27.33 -21.41
CA ASN A 98 -32.98 -28.19 -22.39
C ASN A 98 -31.50 -27.88 -22.62
N LEU A 99 -30.87 -27.06 -21.77
CA LEU A 99 -29.45 -26.74 -21.90
C LEU A 99 -28.57 -27.94 -21.55
N THR A 100 -27.46 -28.09 -22.29
CA THR A 100 -26.43 -29.08 -21.93
C THR A 100 -25.87 -28.77 -20.53
N PRO A 101 -25.40 -29.79 -19.77
CA PRO A 101 -24.86 -29.56 -18.43
C PRO A 101 -23.71 -28.54 -18.40
N VAL A 102 -22.87 -28.53 -19.42
CA VAL A 102 -21.73 -27.60 -19.58
C VAL A 102 -22.21 -26.16 -19.80
N HIS A 103 -23.17 -25.97 -20.71
CA HIS A 103 -23.77 -24.66 -20.97
C HIS A 103 -24.51 -24.13 -19.75
N ARG A 104 -25.26 -25.00 -19.07
CA ARG A 104 -25.98 -24.65 -17.84
C ARG A 104 -25.04 -24.19 -16.74
N HIS A 105 -23.95 -24.90 -16.47
CA HIS A 105 -22.99 -24.50 -15.45
C HIS A 105 -22.35 -23.14 -15.78
N THR A 106 -21.85 -23.01 -17.01
CA THR A 106 -21.16 -21.79 -17.49
C THR A 106 -22.07 -20.57 -17.45
N PHE A 107 -23.33 -20.74 -17.89
CA PHE A 107 -24.32 -19.66 -17.90
C PHE A 107 -24.79 -19.30 -16.49
N THR A 108 -24.98 -20.29 -15.62
CA THR A 108 -25.34 -20.03 -14.22
C THR A 108 -24.26 -19.21 -13.52
N HIS A 109 -22.98 -19.57 -13.71
CA HIS A 109 -21.85 -18.82 -13.16
C HIS A 109 -21.84 -17.37 -13.66
N PHE A 110 -21.87 -17.19 -14.99
CA PHE A 110 -21.88 -15.86 -15.58
C PHE A 110 -23.07 -15.01 -15.13
N LEU A 111 -24.28 -15.57 -15.13
CA LEU A 111 -25.49 -14.86 -14.73
C LEU A 111 -25.46 -14.48 -13.25
N THR A 112 -24.93 -15.36 -12.38
CA THR A 112 -24.75 -15.06 -10.96
C THR A 112 -23.77 -13.91 -10.74
N ASP A 113 -22.63 -13.92 -11.44
CA ASP A 113 -21.64 -12.84 -11.36
C ASP A 113 -22.19 -11.53 -11.89
N ALA A 114 -22.82 -11.56 -13.07
CA ALA A 114 -23.39 -10.38 -13.71
C ALA A 114 -24.49 -9.76 -12.84
N CYS A 115 -25.38 -10.58 -12.27
CA CYS A 115 -26.40 -10.12 -11.33
C CYS A 115 -25.79 -9.58 -10.04
N THR A 116 -24.70 -10.16 -9.53
CA THR A 116 -24.03 -9.69 -8.31
C THR A 116 -23.37 -8.33 -8.51
N VAL A 117 -22.66 -8.15 -9.63
CA VAL A 117 -22.03 -6.87 -9.99
C VAL A 117 -23.10 -5.82 -10.25
N ARG A 118 -24.11 -6.14 -11.06
CA ARG A 118 -25.20 -5.21 -11.36
C ARG A 118 -25.99 -4.86 -10.11
N ARG A 119 -26.30 -5.81 -9.21
CA ARG A 119 -26.93 -5.52 -7.91
C ARG A 119 -26.13 -4.52 -7.09
N ARG A 120 -24.79 -4.65 -7.01
CA ARG A 120 -23.95 -3.69 -6.27
C ARG A 120 -24.01 -2.30 -6.89
N LEU A 121 -24.01 -2.22 -8.23
CA LEU A 121 -24.18 -0.95 -8.95
C LEU A 121 -25.58 -0.37 -8.75
N PHE A 122 -26.63 -1.20 -8.82
CA PHE A 122 -28.00 -0.79 -8.50
C PHE A 122 -28.12 -0.32 -7.07
N GLN A 123 -27.56 -1.02 -6.10
CA GLN A 123 -27.55 -0.57 -4.71
C GLN A 123 -26.81 0.78 -4.59
N ALA A 124 -25.66 0.96 -5.23
CA ALA A 124 -24.93 2.22 -5.19
C ALA A 124 -25.71 3.40 -5.84
N VAL A 125 -26.40 3.15 -6.96
CA VAL A 125 -27.11 4.18 -7.74
C VAL A 125 -28.54 4.43 -7.22
N VAL A 126 -29.24 3.39 -6.78
CA VAL A 126 -30.64 3.42 -6.30
C VAL A 126 -30.72 3.75 -4.82
N SER A 127 -29.84 3.21 -3.97
CA SER A 127 -29.87 3.54 -2.54
C SER A 127 -29.43 4.98 -2.26
N GLY A 128 -28.82 5.65 -3.24
CA GLY A 128 -27.97 6.80 -2.95
C GLY A 128 -26.96 6.45 -1.82
N ALA A 129 -26.14 7.31 -1.27
CA ALA A 129 -26.23 8.74 -1.16
C ALA A 129 -27.50 9.28 -0.49
N ALA A 130 -28.58 8.50 -0.31
CA ALA A 130 -29.84 9.01 0.26
C ALA A 130 -30.00 8.67 1.74
N ASN A 131 -29.44 7.54 2.23
CA ASN A 131 -29.44 7.19 3.66
C ASN A 131 -28.06 7.32 4.32
N MET A 132 -26.98 7.32 3.54
CA MET A 132 -25.80 8.02 3.98
C MET A 132 -26.17 9.47 3.74
N SER A 133 -26.31 10.25 4.80
CA SER A 133 -25.94 11.64 4.66
C SER A 133 -24.60 11.59 3.92
N ILE A 134 -24.60 11.97 2.64
CA ILE A 134 -23.43 12.63 2.12
C ILE A 134 -23.40 13.90 2.94
N ALA A 135 -22.94 13.79 4.19
CA ALA A 135 -21.94 14.69 4.66
C ALA A 135 -20.92 14.63 3.53
N GLN A 136 -21.05 15.58 2.61
CA GLN A 136 -19.90 16.22 2.01
C GLN A 136 -19.13 16.74 3.21
N LEU A 137 -18.49 15.81 3.93
CA LEU A 137 -17.38 16.09 4.77
C LEU A 137 -16.43 16.63 3.72
N HIS A 138 -16.29 17.95 3.68
CA HIS A 138 -15.15 18.59 3.08
C HIS A 138 -13.96 17.94 3.76
N LEU A 139 -13.54 16.79 3.24
CA LEU A 139 -12.34 16.13 3.65
C LEU A 139 -11.28 16.95 2.95
N GLU A 140 -10.85 18.01 3.62
CA GLU A 140 -9.64 18.71 3.26
C GLU A 140 -8.52 17.68 3.38
N VAL A 141 -8.24 17.03 2.25
CA VAL A 141 -7.09 16.15 2.12
C VAL A 141 -5.90 17.08 2.23
N GLN A 142 -5.34 17.17 3.43
CA GLN A 142 -4.13 17.92 3.65
C GLN A 142 -3.06 17.30 2.77
N LEU A 143 -2.57 18.10 1.82
CA LEU A 143 -1.44 17.69 1.01
C LEU A 143 -0.26 17.46 1.95
N PRO A 144 0.51 16.38 1.77
CA PRO A 144 1.76 16.23 2.48
C PRO A 144 2.60 17.49 2.25
N PRO A 145 3.30 17.99 3.28
CA PRO A 145 4.12 19.19 3.14
C PRO A 145 5.10 19.00 1.99
N THR A 146 5.26 20.05 1.17
CA THR A 146 6.18 20.02 0.04
C THR A 146 7.57 19.66 0.56
N PRO A 147 8.23 18.63 -0.01
CA PRO A 147 9.56 18.25 0.44
C PRO A 147 10.53 19.42 0.25
N CYS A 148 11.49 19.54 1.17
CA CYS A 148 12.53 20.55 1.09
C CYS A 148 13.33 20.39 -0.21
N PRO A 149 13.82 21.49 -0.81
CA PRO A 149 14.68 21.43 -1.99
C PRO A 149 15.91 20.56 -1.75
N LEU A 150 16.37 19.83 -2.77
CA LEU A 150 17.56 18.98 -2.69
C LEU A 150 18.82 19.76 -2.27
N ALA A 151 18.89 21.06 -2.56
CA ALA A 151 19.97 21.94 -2.11
C ALA A 151 20.08 22.07 -0.58
N GLN A 152 19.03 21.73 0.16
CA GLN A 152 19.04 21.67 1.63
C GLN A 152 19.36 20.24 2.15
N GLY A 153 19.52 19.27 1.25
CA GLY A 153 19.91 17.91 1.60
C GLY A 153 21.37 17.86 2.04
N THR A 154 21.64 17.02 3.03
CA THR A 154 23.02 16.65 3.39
C THR A 154 23.52 15.60 2.41
N GLU A 155 24.77 15.69 1.96
CA GLU A 155 25.35 14.65 1.12
C GLU A 155 25.37 13.31 1.86
N LEU A 156 25.14 12.21 1.14
CA LEU A 156 25.04 10.87 1.73
C LEU A 156 26.29 10.52 2.58
N HIS A 157 27.48 10.81 2.05
CA HIS A 157 28.73 10.56 2.77
C HIS A 157 28.87 11.42 4.04
N GLU A 158 28.42 12.68 4.01
CA GLU A 158 28.41 13.54 5.20
C GLU A 158 27.42 13.03 6.26
N GLY A 159 26.23 12.59 5.84
CA GLY A 159 25.23 12.00 6.71
C GLY A 159 25.69 10.68 7.34
N GLU A 160 26.32 9.81 6.56
CA GLU A 160 26.91 8.56 7.05
C GLU A 160 28.03 8.83 8.05
N HIS A 161 28.92 9.78 7.75
CA HIS A 161 29.98 10.20 8.67
C HIS A 161 29.40 10.76 9.99
N GLN A 162 28.39 11.64 9.91
CA GLN A 162 27.72 12.18 11.10
C GLN A 162 27.09 11.07 11.95
N ARG A 163 26.46 10.07 11.31
CA ARG A 163 25.87 8.92 11.99
C ARG A 163 26.93 8.06 12.68
N GLN A 164 28.03 7.74 12.00
CA GLN A 164 29.15 6.99 12.57
C GLN A 164 29.79 7.73 13.74
N GLN A 165 29.98 9.05 13.60
CA GLN A 165 30.54 9.90 14.66
C GLN A 165 29.61 9.98 15.87
N ALA A 166 28.30 10.11 15.66
CA ALA A 166 27.31 10.13 16.74
C ALA A 166 27.26 8.79 17.49
N GLN A 167 27.32 7.67 16.77
CA GLN A 167 27.37 6.34 17.36
C GLN A 167 28.61 6.16 18.22
N LEU A 168 29.81 6.46 17.70
CA LEU A 168 31.05 6.38 18.48
C LEU A 168 31.02 7.27 19.72
N ASN A 169 30.53 8.52 19.59
CA ASN A 169 30.40 9.42 20.73
C ASN A 169 29.44 8.89 21.80
N SER A 170 28.34 8.24 21.39
CA SER A 170 27.38 7.65 22.32
C SER A 170 27.99 6.46 23.08
N THR A 171 28.71 5.57 22.38
CA THR A 171 29.37 4.41 22.99
C THR A 171 30.51 4.84 23.91
N LEU A 172 31.29 5.84 23.51
CA LEU A 172 32.37 6.40 24.32
C LEU A 172 31.82 7.01 25.61
N ARG A 173 30.75 7.82 25.53
CA ARG A 173 30.09 8.38 26.72
C ARG A 173 29.57 7.30 27.65
N GLN A 174 28.94 6.25 27.10
CA GLN A 174 28.48 5.12 27.90
C GLN A 174 29.64 4.44 28.64
N LYS A 175 30.76 4.19 27.97
CA LYS A 175 31.93 3.54 28.57
C LYS A 175 32.62 4.42 29.61
N GLU A 176 32.71 5.73 29.36
CA GLU A 176 33.22 6.70 30.34
C GLU A 176 32.32 6.78 31.59
N GLU A 177 31.01 6.67 31.43
CA GLU A 177 30.05 6.60 32.53
C GLU A 177 30.16 5.29 33.32
N GLU A 178 30.25 4.13 32.64
CA GLU A 178 30.50 2.84 33.28
C GLU A 178 31.78 2.87 34.12
N LEU A 179 32.84 3.49 33.57
CA LEU A 179 34.11 3.68 34.28
C LEU A 179 33.96 4.59 35.50
N ARG A 180 33.17 5.67 35.38
CA ARG A 180 32.88 6.59 36.48
C ARG A 180 32.16 5.87 37.62
N ILE A 181 31.08 5.16 37.31
CA ILE A 181 30.30 4.39 38.29
C ILE A 181 31.21 3.36 38.98
N LEU A 182 32.02 2.62 38.24
CA LEU A 182 32.94 1.63 38.81
C LEU A 182 33.98 2.22 39.78
N ARG A 183 34.36 3.49 39.59
CA ARG A 183 35.29 4.20 40.47
C ARG A 183 34.62 4.81 41.69
N GLU A 184 33.36 5.22 41.54
CA GLU A 184 32.55 5.81 42.61
C GLU A 184 31.94 4.74 43.53
N GLU A 185 31.63 3.55 43.00
CA GLU A 185 31.15 2.41 43.77
C GLU A 185 32.26 1.79 44.62
N SER A 186 31.91 1.35 45.84
CA SER A 186 32.85 0.62 46.71
C SER A 186 33.31 -0.67 46.02
N ARG A 187 34.62 -0.81 45.80
CA ARG A 187 35.25 -1.99 45.16
C ARG A 187 35.12 -3.28 45.97
N VAL A 188 34.72 -3.15 47.23
CA VAL A 188 34.59 -4.24 48.19
C VAL A 188 33.19 -4.19 48.79
N THR A 189 32.47 -5.29 48.67
CA THR A 189 31.24 -5.53 49.43
C THR A 189 31.59 -6.46 50.57
N LEU A 190 31.49 -5.97 51.80
CA LEU A 190 31.61 -6.80 53.00
C LEU A 190 30.46 -7.81 52.99
N GLY A 191 30.80 -9.09 52.88
CA GLY A 191 29.82 -10.18 52.99
C GLY A 191 29.12 -10.11 54.36
N HIS A 192 27.81 -10.30 54.36
CA HIS A 192 27.01 -10.35 55.59
C HIS A 192 27.53 -11.48 56.47
N ILE A 193 28.10 -11.14 57.63
CA ILE A 193 28.47 -12.12 58.64
C ILE A 193 27.15 -12.58 59.28
N PRO A 194 26.79 -13.87 59.27
CA PRO A 194 25.60 -14.33 59.96
C PRO A 194 25.76 -14.10 61.47
N GLU A 195 24.85 -13.32 62.06
CA GLU A 195 24.93 -12.88 63.46
C GLU A 195 24.70 -14.02 64.49
N ASP A 196 24.34 -15.22 64.02
CA ASP A 196 23.85 -16.33 64.86
C ASP A 196 24.83 -17.51 65.08
N VAL A 197 26.14 -17.34 64.82
CA VAL A 197 27.12 -18.42 65.05
C VAL A 197 28.16 -18.01 66.10
N ARG A 198 28.17 -18.69 67.25
CA ARG A 198 29.26 -18.59 68.24
C ARG A 198 30.50 -19.28 67.66
N LEU A 199 31.34 -18.51 67.00
CA LEU A 199 32.60 -18.98 66.41
C LEU A 199 33.67 -19.08 67.51
N ASP A 200 34.42 -20.18 67.50
CA ASP A 200 35.65 -20.35 68.29
C ASP A 200 36.78 -19.45 67.76
N GLU A 201 37.87 -19.23 68.51
CA GLU A 201 38.99 -18.35 68.09
C GLU A 201 39.53 -18.74 66.70
N GLU A 202 39.66 -20.04 66.42
CA GLU A 202 40.07 -20.58 65.11
C GLU A 202 39.03 -20.29 64.00
N GLY A 203 37.74 -20.36 64.32
CA GLY A 203 36.64 -20.10 63.39
C GLY A 203 36.54 -18.63 62.98
N VAL A 204 36.85 -17.71 63.90
CA VAL A 204 36.96 -16.27 63.59
C VAL A 204 38.11 -16.03 62.61
N VAL A 205 39.26 -16.69 62.81
CA VAL A 205 40.42 -16.58 61.91
C VAL A 205 40.11 -17.08 60.51
N GLU A 206 39.37 -18.18 60.37
CA GLU A 206 38.95 -18.69 59.06
C GLU A 206 37.96 -17.77 58.34
N VAL A 207 36.99 -17.20 59.06
CA VAL A 207 36.03 -16.23 58.48
C VAL A 207 36.75 -14.96 58.04
N VAL A 208 37.67 -14.43 58.83
CA VAL A 208 38.50 -13.27 58.44
C VAL A 208 39.35 -13.61 57.22
N ARG A 209 39.98 -14.79 57.18
CA ARG A 209 40.78 -15.25 56.03
C ARG A 209 39.92 -15.39 54.77
N ALA A 210 38.72 -15.94 54.89
CA ALA A 210 37.78 -16.08 53.79
C ALA A 210 37.28 -14.70 53.30
N ALA A 211 36.97 -13.79 54.22
CA ALA A 211 36.60 -12.42 53.90
C ALA A 211 37.73 -11.70 53.17
N VAL A 212 38.97 -11.76 53.66
CA VAL A 212 40.14 -11.14 53.01
C VAL A 212 40.39 -11.70 51.60
N LYS A 213 40.27 -13.03 51.41
CA LYS A 213 40.38 -13.63 50.07
C LYS A 213 39.25 -13.20 49.15
N ALA A 214 38.02 -13.07 49.68
CA ALA A 214 36.88 -12.58 48.91
C ALA A 214 37.04 -11.11 48.53
N THR A 215 37.55 -10.26 49.43
CA THR A 215 37.81 -8.85 49.13
C THR A 215 38.96 -8.68 48.12
N GLU A 216 40.02 -9.48 48.23
CA GLU A 216 41.10 -9.55 47.24
C GLU A 216 40.57 -9.94 45.86
N GLY A 217 39.74 -10.98 45.78
CA GLY A 217 39.11 -11.44 44.53
C GLY A 217 38.19 -10.39 43.91
N GLN A 218 37.36 -9.71 44.72
CA GLN A 218 36.49 -8.61 44.27
C GLN A 218 37.31 -7.42 43.76
N MET A 219 38.37 -7.05 44.45
CA MET A 219 39.26 -5.96 44.06
C MET A 219 39.96 -6.26 42.73
N LEU A 220 40.47 -7.48 42.57
CA LEU A 220 41.13 -7.90 41.33
C LEU A 220 40.14 -7.95 40.15
N ALA A 221 38.91 -8.41 40.38
CA ALA A 221 37.85 -8.39 39.37
C ALA A 221 37.43 -6.95 38.98
N SER A 222 37.33 -6.03 39.95
CA SER A 222 37.07 -4.61 39.72
C SER A 222 38.18 -3.96 38.89
N LEU A 223 39.45 -4.19 39.25
CA LEU A 223 40.60 -3.66 38.52
C LEU A 223 40.67 -4.21 37.08
N ASN A 224 40.40 -5.49 36.88
CA ASN A 224 40.37 -6.09 35.54
C ASN A 224 39.25 -5.50 34.67
N ARG A 225 38.06 -5.24 35.24
CA ARG A 225 36.99 -4.52 34.55
C ARG A 225 37.41 -3.10 34.18
N GLU A 226 38.04 -2.39 35.10
CA GLU A 226 38.53 -1.03 34.87
C GLU A 226 39.56 -0.98 33.73
N ALA A 227 40.54 -1.89 33.75
CA ALA A 227 41.54 -2.00 32.68
C ALA A 227 40.91 -2.29 31.31
N SER A 228 39.90 -3.17 31.28
CA SER A 228 39.16 -3.51 30.05
C SER A 228 38.40 -2.29 29.52
N LEU A 229 37.67 -1.57 30.39
CA LEU A 229 36.96 -0.34 30.02
C LEU A 229 37.91 0.76 29.50
N LEU A 230 39.07 0.93 30.13
CA LEU A 230 40.08 1.89 29.67
C LEU A 230 40.63 1.53 28.29
N SER A 231 40.88 0.25 28.04
CA SER A 231 41.29 -0.24 26.73
C SER A 231 40.23 0.05 25.66
N ASP A 232 38.96 -0.26 25.96
CA ASP A 232 37.84 0.01 25.05
C ASP A 232 37.70 1.52 24.75
N ILE A 233 37.77 2.37 25.78
CA ILE A 233 37.70 3.84 25.62
C ILE A 233 38.86 4.34 24.74
N LEU A 234 40.09 3.83 24.96
CA LEU A 234 41.24 4.21 24.16
C LEU A 234 41.05 3.80 22.69
N GLN A 235 40.56 2.59 22.43
CA GLN A 235 40.27 2.12 21.09
C GLN A 235 39.20 2.98 20.40
N LEU A 236 38.13 3.33 21.11
CA LEU A 236 37.08 4.23 20.59
C LEU A 236 37.63 5.63 20.28
N LYS A 237 38.52 6.18 21.13
CA LYS A 237 39.19 7.47 20.88
C LYS A 237 40.13 7.42 19.68
N LEU A 238 40.84 6.30 19.47
CA LEU A 238 41.66 6.08 18.28
C LEU A 238 40.81 6.03 17.00
N GLN A 239 39.68 5.33 17.03
CA GLN A 239 38.73 5.30 15.92
C GLN A 239 38.18 6.70 15.60
N GLN A 240 37.85 7.49 16.63
CA GLN A 240 37.42 8.88 16.47
C GLN A 240 38.51 9.76 15.83
N ALA A 241 39.77 9.60 16.24
CA ALA A 241 40.89 10.32 15.64
C ALA A 241 41.12 9.93 14.17
N ALA A 242 40.97 8.65 13.84
CA ALA A 242 41.07 8.15 12.47
C ALA A 242 39.98 8.75 11.56
N LEU A 243 38.73 8.79 12.03
CA LEU A 243 37.61 9.42 11.30
C LEU A 243 37.82 10.92 11.10
N ALA A 244 38.31 11.63 12.12
CA ALA A 244 38.64 13.05 12.00
C ALA A 244 39.76 13.34 10.99
N THR A 245 40.71 12.42 10.85
CA THR A 245 41.86 12.56 9.94
C THR A 245 41.47 12.27 8.48
N GLY A 246 40.58 11.31 8.24
CA GLY A 246 40.05 11.01 6.90
C GLY A 246 39.37 12.20 6.22
N ARG A 247 38.80 13.13 7.00
CA ARG A 247 38.19 14.38 6.52
C ARG A 247 39.17 15.31 5.81
N ARG A 248 40.45 15.34 6.23
CA ARG A 248 41.45 16.28 5.68
C ARG A 248 41.95 15.89 4.29
N HIS A 249 41.95 14.59 3.97
CA HIS A 249 42.44 14.11 2.68
C HIS A 249 41.40 14.22 1.56
N ASN A 250 40.10 14.07 1.90
CA ASN A 250 39.02 14.16 0.91
C ASN A 250 38.62 15.61 0.55
N SER A 251 38.94 16.60 1.40
CA SER A 251 38.60 18.00 1.13
C SER A 251 39.49 18.67 0.07
N VAL A 252 40.72 18.16 -0.15
CA VAL A 252 41.69 18.77 -1.08
C VAL A 252 41.42 18.39 -2.54
N HIS A 253 40.73 17.28 -2.81
CA HIS A 253 40.47 16.84 -4.19
C HIS A 253 39.24 17.47 -4.85
N SER A 254 38.33 18.10 -4.09
CA SER A 254 37.10 18.68 -4.65
C SER A 254 37.22 20.13 -5.14
N SER A 255 38.39 20.78 -4.99
CA SER A 255 38.57 22.20 -5.33
C SER A 255 39.39 22.48 -6.61
N ALA A 256 39.83 21.45 -7.35
CA ALA A 256 40.75 21.62 -8.49
C ALA A 256 40.11 21.48 -9.89
N SER A 257 38.80 21.70 -10.04
CA SER A 257 38.14 21.54 -11.35
C SER A 257 37.10 22.60 -11.66
N GLN A 258 37.38 23.86 -11.35
CA GLN A 258 36.65 25.00 -11.93
C GLN A 258 37.58 26.19 -12.01
N LEU A 259 38.23 26.40 -13.16
CA LEU A 259 38.69 27.72 -13.61
C LEU A 259 39.07 27.69 -15.10
N SER A 260 38.47 28.63 -15.83
CA SER A 260 38.82 29.14 -17.18
C SER A 260 38.34 28.29 -18.39
N LEU A 261 37.75 28.82 -19.46
CA LEU A 261 37.68 30.19 -20.00
C LEU A 261 36.31 30.46 -20.68
N HIS A 262 35.85 31.71 -20.55
CA HIS A 262 35.07 32.40 -21.58
C HIS A 262 36.04 33.34 -22.33
N PRO A 263 35.79 33.70 -23.62
CA PRO A 263 35.35 35.08 -23.84
C PRO A 263 34.34 35.29 -24.99
N ASP A 264 33.51 36.32 -24.79
CA ASP A 264 33.06 37.38 -25.70
C ASP A 264 32.10 37.12 -26.90
N THR A 265 30.85 37.57 -26.70
CA THR A 265 29.95 38.27 -27.66
C THR A 265 30.61 39.52 -28.28
N PRO A 266 30.17 40.12 -29.42
CA PRO A 266 28.77 40.56 -29.64
C PRO A 266 28.26 40.67 -31.11
N ALA A 267 26.94 40.73 -31.33
CA ALA A 267 26.31 41.73 -32.22
C ALA A 267 24.77 41.63 -32.29
N LYS A 268 24.17 42.81 -32.38
CA LYS A 268 22.75 43.19 -32.47
C LYS A 268 22.02 42.61 -33.69
N ALA A 269 20.73 42.33 -33.54
CA ALA A 269 19.68 42.87 -34.44
C ALA A 269 18.28 42.72 -33.82
N LYS A 270 17.51 43.79 -33.92
CA LYS A 270 16.14 44.02 -33.45
C LYS A 270 15.35 44.45 -34.69
N ILE A 271 14.26 43.78 -35.06
CA ILE A 271 13.15 44.23 -35.95
C ILE A 271 12.04 43.16 -35.79
N GLN A 272 10.94 43.43 -35.08
CA GLN A 272 9.68 44.10 -35.47
C GLN A 272 8.68 43.27 -36.32
N ARG A 273 7.44 43.24 -35.78
CA ARG A 273 6.12 42.81 -36.28
C ARG A 273 5.89 42.91 -37.80
N THR A 274 5.01 42.05 -38.32
CA THR A 274 3.71 42.46 -38.92
C THR A 274 2.76 41.28 -39.20
N LYS A 275 1.47 41.54 -38.98
CA LYS A 275 0.31 40.73 -39.39
C LYS A 275 -0.16 41.18 -40.79
N THR A 276 -0.59 40.24 -41.62
CA THR A 276 -1.50 40.41 -42.79
C THR A 276 -2.14 39.04 -43.00
N LYS A 277 -3.43 38.79 -42.72
CA LYS A 277 -4.67 39.12 -43.45
C LYS A 277 -4.51 39.17 -44.98
N THR A 278 -5.00 38.13 -45.66
CA THR A 278 -5.39 38.19 -47.08
C THR A 278 -6.54 37.21 -47.31
N GLU A 279 -7.73 37.77 -47.52
CA GLU A 279 -8.87 37.15 -48.20
C GLU A 279 -8.66 37.17 -49.73
N VAL A 280 -9.56 36.48 -50.43
CA VAL A 280 -9.94 36.58 -51.85
C VAL A 280 -9.38 35.46 -52.73
N LYS A 281 -10.23 34.47 -53.06
CA LYS A 281 -11.08 34.55 -54.25
C LYS A 281 -12.31 33.66 -54.12
#